data_AF-A0A934R5P6-F1
#
_entry.id   AF-A0A934R5P6-F1
#
_cell.length_a   1.000
_cell.length_b   1.000
_cell.length_c   1.000
_cell.angle_alpha   90.00
_cell.angle_beta   90.00
_cell.angle_gamma   90.00
#
_symmetry.space_group_name_H-M   'P 1'
#
loop_
_entity.id
_entity.type
_entity.pdbx_description
1 polymer ?
#
loop_
_entity_poly.entity_id
_entity_poly.type
_entity_poly.pdbx_seq_one_letter_code
_entity_poly.pdbx_strand_id
1 'polypeptide(L)'
;MESHDVLKQALRKTTPKAVAAELGVSLSLVYKWAEKPTELSAGSKNPLDRLLQIIDLSGDNGIVEWLCRQQGGHFVKDPDVSGHQVDHVLPATQEIIGQFSDLLNEISNAADDHSVTKEESIAIRQCWDKLKSYAEGFVRACENGDYKTMVR
;
A
#
# COMPACT_ATOMS: atom_id res chain seq x y z
N MET A 1 -3.13 7.75 5.88
CA MET A 1 -2.75 7.61 7.32
C MET A 1 -1.32 8.10 7.46
N GLU A 2 -1.05 8.99 8.42
CA GLU A 2 0.26 9.60 8.60
C GLU A 2 1.22 8.67 9.39
N SER A 3 2.54 8.85 9.25
CA SER A 3 3.55 8.00 9.90
C SER A 3 3.42 7.92 11.43
N HIS A 4 3.12 9.04 12.08
CA HIS A 4 2.92 9.11 13.53
C HIS A 4 1.66 8.34 13.99
N ASP A 5 0.61 8.27 13.17
CA ASP A 5 -0.59 7.50 13.47
C ASP A 5 -0.31 5.99 13.42
N VAL A 6 0.49 5.53 12.44
CA VAL A 6 0.95 4.14 12.34
C VAL A 6 1.69 3.73 13.61
N LEU A 7 2.64 4.55 14.06
CA LEU A 7 3.42 4.29 15.27
C LEU A 7 2.55 4.33 16.51
N LYS A 8 1.63 5.30 16.62
CA LYS A 8 0.66 5.38 17.72
C LYS A 8 -0.19 4.11 17.81
N GLN A 9 -0.63 3.55 16.69
CA GLN A 9 -1.40 2.32 16.66
C GLN A 9 -0.55 1.09 17.04
N ALA A 10 0.69 1.00 16.55
CA ALA A 10 1.60 -0.07 16.90
C ALA A 10 1.91 -0.07 18.40
N LEU A 11 2.18 1.10 18.98
CA LEU A 11 2.44 1.30 20.40
C LEU A 11 1.24 1.04 21.31
N ARG A 12 0.02 0.88 20.77
CA ARG A 12 -1.14 0.40 21.54
C ARG A 12 -1.20 -1.12 21.65
N LYS A 13 -0.55 -1.84 20.73
CA LYS A 13 -0.48 -3.31 20.71
C LYS A 13 0.68 -3.86 21.54
N THR A 14 1.60 -3.00 21.95
CA THR A 14 2.73 -3.29 22.85
C THR A 14 2.83 -2.18 23.90
N THR A 15 3.83 -2.22 24.79
CA THR A 15 4.08 -1.11 25.72
C THR A 15 5.21 -0.23 25.18
N PRO A 16 5.06 1.12 25.20
CA PRO A 16 6.15 2.04 24.82
C PRO A 16 7.45 1.79 25.61
N LYS A 17 7.34 1.32 26.85
CA LYS A 17 8.48 0.94 27.69
C LYS A 17 9.27 -0.26 27.13
N ALA A 18 8.58 -1.30 26.68
CA ALA A 18 9.24 -2.45 26.05
C ALA A 18 9.95 -2.04 24.75
N VAL A 19 9.27 -1.25 23.91
CA VAL A 19 9.85 -0.74 22.66
C VAL A 19 11.09 0.11 22.93
N ALA A 20 11.05 1.01 23.91
CA ALA A 20 12.19 1.84 24.29
C ALA A 20 13.40 0.99 24.74
N ALA A 21 13.15 -0.03 25.57
CA ALA A 21 14.20 -0.92 26.07
C ALA A 21 14.84 -1.75 24.94
N GLU A 22 14.02 -2.38 24.10
CA GLU A 22 14.52 -3.25 23.01
C GLU A 22 15.24 -2.46 21.91
N LEU A 23 14.77 -1.25 21.60
CA LEU A 23 15.42 -0.39 20.59
C LEU A 23 16.58 0.43 21.14
N GLY A 24 16.86 0.37 22.44
CA GLY A 24 17.94 1.14 23.08
C GLY A 24 17.73 2.66 23.02
N VAL A 25 16.48 3.12 23.06
CA VAL A 25 16.11 4.55 22.98
C VAL A 25 15.36 5.01 24.24
N SER A 26 15.26 6.32 24.44
CA SER A 26 14.50 6.84 25.59
C SER A 26 12.99 6.67 25.41
N LEU A 27 12.29 6.43 26.51
CA LEU A 27 10.83 6.34 26.52
C LEU A 27 10.17 7.63 25.98
N SER A 28 10.74 8.80 26.32
CA SER A 28 10.27 10.09 25.80
C SER A 28 10.38 10.18 24.28
N LEU A 29 11.43 9.61 23.67
CA LEU A 29 11.58 9.59 22.22
C LEU A 29 10.52 8.70 21.56
N VAL A 30 10.20 7.54 22.16
CA VAL A 30 9.14 6.64 21.66
C VAL A 30 7.77 7.33 21.66
N TYR A 31 7.44 8.09 22.71
CA TYR A 31 6.20 8.88 22.72
C TYR A 31 6.22 9.97 21.64
N LYS A 32 7.35 10.69 21.51
CA LYS A 32 7.53 11.74 20.50
C LYS A 32 7.34 11.23 19.07
N TRP A 33 7.71 9.99 18.78
CA TRP A 33 7.49 9.38 17.46
C TRP A 33 6.01 9.21 17.08
N ALA A 34 5.12 9.11 18.06
CA ALA A 34 3.68 8.94 17.85
C ALA A 34 2.89 10.27 17.92
N GLU A 35 3.59 11.40 18.07
CA GLU A 35 3.00 12.74 18.06
C GLU A 35 3.02 13.34 16.65
N LYS A 36 2.05 14.23 16.38
CA LYS A 36 1.98 14.92 15.09
C LYS A 36 3.22 15.83 14.93
N PRO A 37 3.93 15.76 13.80
CA PRO A 37 5.05 16.65 13.54
C PRO A 37 4.61 18.12 13.59
N THR A 38 5.32 18.93 14.37
CA THR A 38 5.26 20.40 14.37
C THR A 38 6.47 20.97 13.61
N GLU A 39 6.42 22.21 13.13
CA GLU A 39 7.54 22.83 12.38
C GLU A 39 8.88 22.80 13.15
N LEU A 40 8.82 22.81 14.48
CA LEU A 40 9.98 22.72 15.39
C LEU A 40 10.51 21.28 15.59
N SER A 41 9.79 20.26 15.12
CA SER A 41 10.10 18.85 15.35
C SER A 41 10.93 18.19 14.23
N ALA A 42 11.40 18.98 13.26
CA ALA A 42 12.24 18.52 12.14
C ALA A 42 13.49 17.73 12.60
N GLY A 43 14.00 17.99 13.81
CA GLY A 43 15.15 17.28 14.40
C GLY A 43 14.84 15.89 14.99
N SER A 44 13.56 15.51 15.12
CA SER A 44 13.15 14.22 15.69
C SER A 44 12.17 13.49 14.78
N LYS A 45 12.53 13.34 13.50
CA LYS A 45 11.82 12.44 12.58
C LYS A 45 11.69 11.05 13.17
N ASN A 46 10.48 10.50 13.10
CA ASN A 46 10.23 9.14 13.55
C ASN A 46 10.89 8.12 12.61
N PRO A 47 11.01 6.84 13.00
CA PRO A 47 11.70 5.84 12.19
C PRO A 47 11.11 5.66 10.78
N LEU A 48 9.78 5.76 10.62
CA LEU A 48 9.14 5.64 9.31
C LEU A 48 9.49 6.83 8.41
N ASP A 49 9.45 8.05 8.94
CA ASP A 49 9.84 9.25 8.18
C ASP A 49 11.31 9.21 7.73
N ARG A 50 12.18 8.63 8.57
CA ARG A 50 13.60 8.46 8.23
C ARG A 50 13.78 7.46 7.09
N LEU A 51 13.08 6.33 7.13
CA LEU A 51 13.11 5.34 6.06
C LEU A 51 12.56 5.92 4.76
N LEU A 52 11.43 6.65 4.82
CA LEU A 52 10.86 7.33 3.66
C LEU A 52 11.85 8.33 3.06
N GLN A 53 12.52 9.13 3.89
CA GLN A 53 13.56 10.05 3.41
C GLN A 53 14.72 9.33 2.72
N ILE A 54 15.13 8.14 3.19
CA ILE A 54 16.19 7.36 2.54
C ILE A 54 15.69 6.83 1.20
N ILE A 55 14.45 6.34 1.12
CA ILE A 55 13.83 5.86 -0.12
C ILE A 55 13.78 7.00 -1.14
N ASP A 56 13.31 8.18 -0.75
CA ASP A 56 13.20 9.35 -1.64
C ASP A 56 14.56 9.81 -2.17
N LEU A 57 15.59 9.83 -1.31
CA LEU A 57 16.94 10.24 -1.69
C LEU A 57 17.67 9.21 -2.55
N SER A 58 17.37 7.93 -2.37
CA SER A 58 18.00 6.84 -3.12
C SER A 58 17.26 6.47 -4.40
N GLY A 59 15.95 6.74 -4.48
CA GLY A 59 15.07 6.24 -5.53
C GLY A 59 14.84 4.72 -5.48
N ASP A 60 15.25 4.05 -4.40
CA ASP A 60 15.23 2.59 -4.28
C ASP A 60 14.15 2.13 -3.27
N ASN A 61 13.19 1.34 -3.77
CA ASN A 61 12.12 0.76 -2.95
C ASN A 61 12.53 -0.51 -2.20
N GLY A 62 13.79 -0.96 -2.32
CA GLY A 62 14.29 -2.18 -1.70
C GLY A 62 14.10 -2.23 -0.18
N ILE A 63 14.11 -1.07 0.50
CA ILE A 63 13.81 -0.97 1.94
C ILE A 63 12.36 -1.43 2.24
N VAL A 64 11.39 -0.99 1.44
CA VAL A 64 9.97 -1.36 1.60
C VAL A 64 9.79 -2.83 1.28
N GLU A 65 10.35 -3.31 0.18
CA GLU A 65 10.29 -4.72 -0.21
C GLU A 65 10.86 -5.64 0.86
N TRP A 66 12.01 -5.27 1.43
CA TRP A 66 12.65 -6.04 2.49
C TRP A 66 11.76 -6.11 3.74
N LEU A 67 11.18 -4.99 4.18
CA LEU A 67 10.26 -4.95 5.33
C LEU A 67 9.02 -5.81 5.10
N CYS A 68 8.42 -5.77 3.91
CA CYS A 68 7.30 -6.63 3.54
C CYS A 68 7.67 -8.11 3.63
N ARG A 69 8.84 -8.50 3.10
CA ARG A 69 9.33 -9.90 3.13
C ARG A 69 9.56 -10.41 4.55
N GLN A 70 10.01 -9.56 5.48
CA GLN A 70 10.15 -9.95 6.90
C GLN A 70 8.81 -10.33 7.56
N GLN A 71 7.69 -9.93 6.97
CA GLN A 71 6.34 -10.26 7.43
C GLN A 71 5.64 -11.29 6.51
N GLY A 72 6.39 -11.99 5.66
CA GLY A 72 5.83 -12.95 4.69
C GLY A 72 5.04 -12.31 3.55
N GLY A 73 5.17 -11.00 3.36
CA GLY A 73 4.50 -10.23 2.31
C GLY A 73 5.42 -9.86 1.15
N HIS A 74 4.84 -9.17 0.17
CA HIS A 74 5.56 -8.50 -0.91
C HIS A 74 5.00 -7.09 -1.07
N PHE A 75 5.84 -6.14 -1.45
CA PHE A 75 5.37 -4.81 -1.81
C PHE A 75 4.82 -4.87 -3.23
N VAL A 76 3.57 -4.47 -3.41
CA VAL A 76 2.98 -4.19 -4.71
C VAL A 76 2.85 -2.69 -4.76
N LYS A 77 3.60 -2.06 -5.67
CA LYS A 77 3.40 -0.65 -5.92
C LYS A 77 1.98 -0.48 -6.45
N ASP A 78 1.26 0.49 -5.90
CA ASP A 78 0.01 0.90 -6.51
C ASP A 78 0.26 1.25 -7.97
N PRO A 79 -0.66 0.91 -8.87
CA PRO A 79 -0.56 1.37 -10.24
C PRO A 79 -0.34 2.86 -10.35
N ASP A 80 0.23 3.22 -11.49
CA ASP A 80 0.03 4.57 -11.97
C ASP A 80 -1.42 4.76 -12.45
N VAL A 81 -2.24 5.43 -11.62
CA VAL A 81 -3.59 5.86 -11.97
C VAL A 81 -3.60 7.25 -12.60
N SER A 82 -2.45 7.88 -12.85
CA SER A 82 -2.38 9.19 -13.49
C SER A 82 -2.89 9.10 -14.95
N GLY A 83 -4.19 9.31 -15.11
CA GLY A 83 -4.90 9.18 -16.39
C GLY A 83 -6.26 8.46 -16.28
N HIS A 84 -6.50 7.72 -15.20
CA HIS A 84 -7.80 7.07 -14.96
C HIS A 84 -8.66 7.96 -14.05
N GLN A 85 -9.21 9.04 -14.61
CA GLN A 85 -10.32 9.73 -13.95
C GLN A 85 -11.55 8.81 -14.02
N VAL A 86 -11.90 8.24 -12.88
CA VAL A 86 -13.17 7.53 -12.73
C VAL A 86 -14.24 8.59 -12.51
N ASP A 87 -14.85 9.07 -13.59
CA ASP A 87 -15.86 10.14 -13.54
C ASP A 87 -17.26 9.62 -13.14
N HIS A 88 -17.49 8.31 -13.29
CA HIS A 88 -18.78 7.67 -13.10
C HIS A 88 -18.65 6.31 -12.39
N VAL A 89 -19.53 6.05 -11.41
CA VAL A 89 -19.51 4.84 -10.57
C VAL A 89 -19.94 3.59 -11.34
N LEU A 90 -20.94 3.71 -12.21
CA LEU A 90 -21.51 2.58 -12.94
C LEU A 90 -20.50 1.97 -13.95
N PRO A 91 -19.82 2.77 -14.80
CA PRO A 91 -18.78 2.27 -15.69
C PRO A 91 -17.59 1.67 -14.93
N ALA A 92 -17.20 2.27 -13.80
CA ALA A 92 -16.12 1.76 -12.96
C ALA A 92 -16.43 0.36 -12.43
N THR A 93 -17.67 0.15 -11.96
CA THR A 93 -18.11 -1.14 -11.45
C THR A 93 -18.15 -2.19 -12.57
N GLN A 94 -18.62 -1.81 -13.76
CA GLN A 94 -18.64 -2.70 -14.93
C GLN A 94 -17.23 -3.09 -15.38
N GLU A 95 -16.29 -2.14 -15.37
CA GLU A 95 -14.89 -2.38 -15.70
C GLU A 95 -14.21 -3.33 -14.69
N ILE A 96 -14.47 -3.16 -13.39
CA ILE A 96 -13.98 -4.08 -12.34
C ILE A 96 -14.50 -5.51 -12.59
N ILE A 97 -15.79 -5.65 -12.89
CA ILE A 97 -16.40 -6.95 -13.20
C ILE A 97 -15.78 -7.57 -14.46
N GLY A 98 -15.55 -6.75 -15.50
CA GLY A 98 -14.87 -7.18 -16.73
C GLY A 98 -13.46 -7.70 -16.46
N GLN A 99 -12.63 -6.91 -15.79
CA GLN A 99 -11.25 -7.31 -15.46
C GLN A 99 -11.19 -8.51 -14.53
N PHE A 100 -12.14 -8.67 -13.61
CA PHE A 100 -12.25 -9.86 -12.79
C PHE A 100 -12.64 -11.09 -13.61
N SER A 101 -13.54 -10.94 -14.58
CA SER A 101 -13.92 -12.01 -15.52
C SER A 101 -12.73 -12.43 -16.39
N ASP A 102 -11.94 -11.46 -16.88
CA ASP A 102 -10.72 -11.72 -17.65
C ASP A 102 -9.69 -12.50 -16.81
N LEU A 103 -9.49 -12.13 -15.55
CA LEU A 103 -8.62 -12.88 -14.64
C LEU A 103 -9.11 -14.31 -14.42
N LEU A 104 -10.41 -14.51 -14.20
CA LEU A 104 -10.98 -15.86 -14.02
C LEU A 104 -10.84 -16.70 -15.29
N ASN A 105 -11.00 -16.11 -16.47
CA ASN A 105 -10.78 -16.79 -17.74
C ASN A 105 -9.31 -17.19 -17.90
N GLU A 106 -8.37 -16.31 -17.60
CA GLU A 106 -6.93 -16.60 -17.69
C GLU A 106 -6.52 -17.73 -16.73
N ILE A 107 -7.02 -17.71 -15.50
CA ILE A 107 -6.81 -18.79 -14.53
C ILE A 107 -7.42 -20.11 -15.02
N SER A 108 -8.63 -20.06 -15.58
CA SER A 108 -9.33 -21.26 -16.06
C SER A 108 -8.60 -21.88 -17.25
N ASN A 109 -8.17 -21.06 -18.20
CA ASN A 109 -7.41 -21.50 -19.37
C ASN A 109 -6.06 -22.11 -18.96
N ALA A 110 -5.33 -21.45 -18.06
CA ALA A 110 -4.03 -21.94 -17.57
C ALA A 110 -4.14 -23.19 -16.67
N ALA A 111 -5.32 -23.50 -16.15
CA ALA A 111 -5.57 -24.68 -15.32
C ALA A 111 -6.19 -25.84 -16.11
N ASP A 112 -6.55 -25.63 -17.37
CA ASP A 112 -7.28 -26.58 -18.23
C ASP A 112 -6.44 -27.83 -18.55
N ASP A 113 -5.12 -27.67 -18.68
CA ASP A 113 -4.16 -28.76 -18.87
C ASP A 113 -3.61 -29.34 -17.55
N HIS A 114 -4.16 -28.88 -16.42
CA HIS A 114 -3.69 -29.19 -15.06
C HIS A 114 -2.22 -28.82 -14.77
N SER A 115 -1.62 -27.91 -15.53
CA SER A 115 -0.25 -27.44 -15.30
C SER A 115 -0.10 -25.95 -15.65
N VAL A 116 0.17 -25.11 -14.66
CA VAL A 116 0.43 -23.69 -14.93
C VAL A 116 1.89 -23.50 -15.30
N THR A 117 2.16 -23.11 -16.54
CA THR A 117 3.48 -22.74 -17.03
C THR A 117 3.97 -21.44 -16.40
N LYS A 118 5.28 -21.15 -16.54
CA LYS A 118 5.85 -19.91 -16.01
C LYS A 118 5.26 -18.69 -16.73
N GLU A 119 5.05 -18.80 -18.03
CA GLU A 119 4.46 -17.78 -18.88
C GLU A 119 3.01 -17.47 -18.47
N GLU A 120 2.19 -18.50 -18.23
CA GLU A 120 0.81 -18.33 -17.74
C GLU A 120 0.78 -17.74 -16.33
N SER A 121 1.70 -18.15 -15.46
CA SER A 121 1.81 -17.54 -14.12
C SER A 121 2.11 -16.03 -14.18
N ILE A 122 2.85 -15.59 -15.20
CA ILE A 122 3.14 -14.17 -15.47
C ILE A 122 1.89 -13.47 -16.02
N ALA A 123 1.17 -14.09 -16.96
CA ALA A 123 -0.07 -13.53 -17.51
C ALA A 123 -1.15 -13.34 -16.42
N ILE A 124 -1.35 -14.35 -15.56
CA ILE A 124 -2.24 -14.26 -14.39
C ILE A 124 -1.79 -13.14 -13.46
N ARG A 125 -0.49 -13.01 -13.21
CA ARG A 125 0.05 -11.92 -12.38
C ARG A 125 -0.26 -10.55 -12.96
N GLN A 126 -0.09 -10.38 -14.27
CA GLN A 126 -0.37 -9.11 -14.96
C GLN A 126 -1.86 -8.74 -14.91
N CYS A 127 -2.76 -9.70 -15.16
CA CYS A 127 -4.21 -9.47 -15.01
C CYS A 127 -4.58 -9.12 -13.57
N TRP A 128 -4.00 -9.82 -12.59
CA TRP A 128 -4.21 -9.52 -11.17
C TRP A 128 -3.73 -8.13 -10.77
N ASP A 129 -2.53 -7.75 -11.22
CA ASP A 129 -1.97 -6.43 -10.94
C ASP A 129 -2.83 -5.33 -11.58
N LYS A 130 -3.33 -5.52 -12.81
CA LYS A 130 -4.26 -4.58 -13.47
C LYS A 130 -5.60 -4.43 -12.71
N LEU A 131 -6.19 -5.54 -12.26
CA LEU A 131 -7.43 -5.49 -11.49
C LEU A 131 -7.26 -4.76 -10.15
N LYS A 132 -6.24 -5.13 -9.37
CA LYS A 132 -5.90 -4.43 -8.11
C LYS A 132 -5.73 -2.96 -8.36
N SER A 133 -5.06 -2.64 -9.45
CA SER A 133 -4.74 -1.29 -9.82
C SER A 133 -5.99 -0.42 -10.01
N TYR A 134 -6.91 -0.89 -10.84
CA TYR A 134 -8.13 -0.18 -11.12
C TYR A 134 -9.03 -0.05 -9.87
N ALA A 135 -9.13 -1.13 -9.08
CA ALA A 135 -9.89 -1.13 -7.83
C ALA A 135 -9.32 -0.15 -6.78
N GLU A 136 -8.00 -0.09 -6.63
CA GLU A 136 -7.33 0.85 -5.71
C GLU A 136 -7.57 2.31 -6.10
N GLY A 137 -7.53 2.61 -7.41
CA GLY A 137 -7.89 3.93 -7.93
C GLY A 137 -9.31 4.37 -7.54
N PHE A 138 -10.28 3.45 -7.63
CA PHE A 138 -11.65 3.69 -7.20
C PHE A 138 -11.75 3.94 -5.68
N VAL A 139 -11.08 3.12 -4.86
CA VAL A 139 -11.09 3.28 -3.39
C VAL A 139 -10.50 4.63 -3.00
N ARG A 140 -9.38 5.03 -3.61
CA ARG A 140 -8.75 6.34 -3.35
C ARG A 140 -9.65 7.52 -3.74
N ALA A 141 -10.36 7.44 -4.86
CA ALA A 141 -11.34 8.45 -5.23
C ALA A 141 -12.47 8.57 -4.18
N CYS A 142 -12.90 7.45 -3.59
CA CYS A 142 -13.84 7.47 -2.47
C CYS A 142 -13.22 8.10 -1.21
N GLU A 143 -11.98 7.76 -0.85
CA GLU A 143 -11.28 8.29 0.33
C GLU A 143 -11.02 9.80 0.23
N ASN A 144 -10.73 10.31 -0.97
CA ASN A 144 -10.50 11.73 -1.24
C ASN A 144 -11.79 12.57 -1.26
N GLY A 145 -12.96 11.93 -1.20
CA GLY A 145 -14.26 12.61 -1.21
C GLY A 145 -14.75 13.01 -2.61
N ASP A 146 -14.08 12.54 -3.68
CA ASP A 146 -14.43 12.82 -5.08
C ASP A 146 -15.79 12.21 -5.48
N TYR A 147 -16.31 11.29 -4.67
CA TYR A 147 -17.63 10.68 -4.85
C TYR A 147 -18.79 11.69 -4.87
N LYS A 148 -18.62 12.87 -4.26
CA LYS A 148 -19.63 13.95 -4.33
C LYS A 148 -19.69 14.63 -5.71
N THR A 149 -18.62 14.48 -6.50
CA THR A 149 -18.46 15.10 -7.82
C THR A 149 -18.75 14.11 -8.95
N MET A 150 -18.70 12.81 -8.67
CA MET A 150 -19.02 11.75 -9.62
C MET A 150 -20.53 11.75 -9.94
N VAL A 151 -20.86 11.94 -11.21
CA VAL A 151 -22.26 11.93 -11.67
C VAL A 151 -22.75 10.48 -11.71
N ARG A 152 -23.96 10.27 -11.21
CA ARG A 152 -24.60 8.95 -11.06
C ARG A 152 -24.80 8.23 -12.39
#